data_AF-A0A945DV99-F1
#
_entry.id   AF-A0A945DV99-F1
#
_cell.length_a   1.000
_cell.length_b   1.000
_cell.length_c   1.000
_cell.angle_alpha   90.00
_cell.angle_beta   90.00
_cell.angle_gamma   90.00
#
_symmetry.space_group_name_H-M   'P 1'
#
loop_
_entity.id
_entity.type
_entity.pdbx_description
1 polymer ?
#
loop_
_entity_poly.entity_id
_entity_poly.type
_entity_poly.pdbx_seq_one_letter_code
_entity_poly.pdbx_strand_id
1 'polypeptide(L)'
;MGIVRILVDGYSLLHHWPELAPDKPRHSFHARDALVAALTQYQDSSGTPVSVIFDGGGAPPDTPKNETAKGGIEVLFSKKGQTADQIIERVAHLMKPYGEVMAVTNDFAERETVISLGSVACSCENFVQIMGDTVGDMQGDMAARNKRERKGFKRGG
;
A
#
# COMPACT_ATOMS: atom_id res chain seq x y z
N MET A 1 -19.28 -5.84 3.43
CA MET A 1 -18.27 -6.81 3.91
C MET A 1 -17.05 -6.00 4.35
N GLY A 2 -16.02 -6.60 4.95
CA GLY A 2 -14.76 -5.89 5.21
C GLY A 2 -13.90 -5.82 3.95
N ILE A 3 -13.01 -4.83 3.85
CA ILE A 3 -11.98 -4.81 2.81
C ILE A 3 -11.01 -5.96 3.06
N VAL A 4 -10.89 -6.88 2.10
CA VAL A 4 -10.03 -8.07 2.24
C VAL A 4 -8.61 -7.85 1.75
N ARG A 5 -8.40 -6.84 0.90
CA ARG A 5 -7.09 -6.43 0.39
C ARG A 5 -7.13 -5.02 -0.19
N ILE A 6 -6.03 -4.29 -0.03
CA ILE A 6 -5.79 -3.01 -0.69
C ILE A 6 -4.82 -3.23 -1.85
N LEU A 7 -5.22 -2.80 -3.05
CA LEU A 7 -4.44 -2.86 -4.27
C LEU A 7 -3.98 -1.45 -4.64
N VAL A 8 -2.68 -1.22 -4.65
CA VAL A 8 -2.11 0.10 -4.86
C VAL A 8 -1.46 0.16 -6.23
N ASP A 9 -1.88 1.12 -7.07
CA ASP A 9 -1.07 1.53 -8.21
C ASP A 9 0.13 2.33 -7.68
N GLY A 10 1.31 1.71 -7.76
CA GLY A 10 2.52 2.23 -7.16
C GLY A 10 3.02 3.53 -7.80
N TYR A 11 2.88 3.70 -9.13
CA TYR A 11 3.33 4.94 -9.77
C TYR A 11 2.32 6.06 -9.61
N SER A 12 1.02 5.74 -9.65
CA SER A 12 -0.03 6.70 -9.32
C SER A 12 0.17 7.26 -7.91
N LEU A 13 0.39 6.38 -6.91
CA LEU A 13 0.61 6.82 -5.54
C LEU A 13 1.93 7.60 -5.36
N LEU A 14 3.03 7.17 -5.99
CA LEU A 14 4.30 7.90 -5.94
C LEU A 14 4.21 9.30 -6.53
N HIS A 15 3.45 9.47 -7.60
CA HIS A 15 3.27 10.77 -8.25
C HIS A 15 2.51 11.75 -7.35
N HIS A 16 1.54 11.25 -6.60
CA HIS A 16 0.69 12.05 -5.71
C HIS A 16 1.18 12.08 -4.24
N TRP A 17 2.37 11.53 -3.96
CA TRP A 17 3.00 11.60 -2.65
C TRP A 17 4.43 12.18 -2.73
N PRO A 18 4.56 13.50 -3.00
CA PRO A 18 5.85 14.11 -3.27
C PRO A 18 6.85 13.98 -2.11
N GLU A 19 6.38 13.97 -0.87
CA GLU A 19 7.18 13.99 0.36
C GLU A 19 7.82 12.65 0.71
N LEU A 20 7.36 11.53 0.14
CA LEU A 20 7.82 10.18 0.52
C LEU A 20 9.29 9.91 0.15
N ALA A 21 9.73 10.46 -0.98
CA ALA A 21 11.09 10.32 -1.49
C ALA A 21 11.52 11.65 -2.13
N PRO A 22 11.83 12.68 -1.32
CA PRO A 22 12.23 13.98 -1.84
C PRO A 22 13.50 13.83 -2.70
N ASP A 23 13.57 14.59 -3.78
CA ASP A 23 14.71 14.63 -4.72
C ASP A 23 15.00 13.31 -5.46
N LYS A 24 14.12 12.30 -5.37
CA LYS A 24 14.26 11.05 -6.14
C LYS A 24 13.30 11.04 -7.34
N PRO A 25 13.76 10.55 -8.51
CA PRO A 25 12.85 10.30 -9.63
C PRO A 25 11.77 9.28 -9.22
N ARG A 26 10.50 9.51 -9.60
CA ARG A 26 9.37 8.67 -9.22
C ARG A 26 9.44 7.24 -9.76
N HIS A 27 10.14 7.04 -10.87
CA HIS A 27 10.41 5.72 -11.43
C HIS A 27 11.69 5.06 -10.91
N SER A 28 12.40 5.69 -9.97
CA SER A 28 13.64 5.15 -9.42
C SER A 28 13.40 3.99 -8.46
N PHE A 29 14.39 3.13 -8.33
CA PHE A 29 14.40 2.07 -7.31
C PHE A 29 14.18 2.63 -5.90
N HIS A 30 14.85 3.73 -5.54
CA HIS A 30 14.74 4.34 -4.21
C HIS A 30 13.33 4.84 -3.90
N ALA A 31 12.63 5.41 -4.87
CA ALA A 31 11.25 5.85 -4.68
C ALA A 31 10.32 4.65 -4.42
N ARG A 32 10.50 3.55 -5.17
CA ARG A 32 9.73 2.31 -4.96
C ARG A 32 10.03 1.68 -3.60
N ASP A 33 11.30 1.61 -3.21
CA ASP A 33 11.73 1.04 -1.93
C ASP A 33 11.13 1.83 -0.75
N ALA A 34 11.15 3.16 -0.82
CA ALA A 34 10.50 4.02 0.17
C ALA A 34 8.98 3.79 0.23
N LEU A 35 8.32 3.61 -0.93
CA LEU A 35 6.89 3.29 -0.98
C LEU A 35 6.59 1.93 -0.32
N VAL A 36 7.36 0.90 -0.67
CA VAL A 36 7.18 -0.45 -0.12
C VAL A 36 7.36 -0.44 1.39
N ALA A 37 8.33 0.30 1.91
CA ALA A 37 8.54 0.46 3.35
C ALA A 37 7.34 1.14 4.04
N ALA A 38 6.83 2.25 3.49
CA ALA A 38 5.68 2.96 4.05
C ALA A 38 4.39 2.11 4.02
N LEU A 39 4.14 1.41 2.92
CA LEU A 39 2.99 0.51 2.79
C LEU A 39 3.10 -0.70 3.73
N THR A 40 4.31 -1.21 3.97
CA THR A 40 4.53 -2.28 4.95
C THR A 40 4.19 -1.82 6.36
N GLN A 41 4.65 -0.63 6.76
CA GLN A 41 4.28 -0.05 8.06
C GLN A 41 2.77 0.13 8.20
N TYR A 42 2.09 0.57 7.14
CA TYR A 42 0.65 0.69 7.14
C TYR A 42 -0.07 -0.66 7.22
N GLN A 43 0.39 -1.69 6.50
CA GLN A 43 -0.14 -3.06 6.62
C GLN A 43 0.00 -3.57 8.06
N ASP A 44 1.18 -3.40 8.66
CA ASP A 44 1.45 -3.83 10.04
C ASP A 44 0.56 -3.07 11.04
N SER A 45 0.26 -1.80 10.74
CA SER A 45 -0.57 -0.96 11.60
C SER A 45 -2.07 -1.25 11.48
N SER A 46 -2.55 -1.41 10.24
CA SER A 46 -3.97 -1.62 9.93
C SER A 46 -4.42 -3.07 10.01
N GLY A 47 -3.49 -4.03 9.93
CA GLY A 47 -3.77 -5.46 9.77
C GLY A 47 -4.40 -5.83 8.42
N THR A 48 -4.56 -4.87 7.51
CA THR A 48 -5.20 -5.10 6.20
C THR A 48 -4.13 -5.44 5.16
N PRO A 49 -4.21 -6.59 4.47
CA PRO A 49 -3.22 -6.95 3.46
C PRO A 49 -3.11 -5.92 2.34
N VAL A 50 -1.88 -5.54 1.99
CA VAL A 50 -1.58 -4.59 0.91
C VAL A 50 -0.78 -5.30 -0.19
N SER A 51 -1.16 -5.04 -1.43
CA SER A 51 -0.38 -5.39 -2.62
C SER A 51 -0.11 -4.13 -3.43
N VAL A 52 1.13 -3.88 -3.81
CA VAL A 52 1.51 -2.77 -4.69
C VAL A 52 1.88 -3.28 -6.07
N ILE A 53 1.34 -2.63 -7.10
CA ILE A 53 1.52 -2.99 -8.49
C ILE A 53 2.30 -1.86 -9.18
N PHE A 54 3.42 -2.19 -9.80
CA PHE A 54 4.19 -1.25 -10.61
C PHE A 54 4.16 -1.64 -12.08
N ASP A 55 4.05 -0.66 -12.97
CA ASP A 55 4.19 -0.92 -14.39
C ASP A 55 5.60 -1.38 -14.78
N GLY A 56 5.66 -2.44 -15.58
CA GLY A 56 6.83 -3.22 -15.97
C GLY A 56 7.89 -2.51 -16.83
N GLY A 57 7.82 -1.19 -16.95
CA GLY A 57 8.81 -0.38 -17.67
C GLY A 57 10.01 0.06 -16.82
N GLY A 58 9.98 -0.12 -15.49
CA GLY A 58 10.98 0.45 -14.58
C GLY A 58 11.72 -0.53 -13.66
N ALA A 59 11.40 -1.82 -13.67
CA ALA A 59 12.08 -2.80 -12.84
C ALA A 59 13.48 -3.11 -13.43
N PRO A 60 14.57 -3.04 -12.65
CA PRO A 60 15.87 -3.57 -13.07
C PRO A 60 15.72 -5.00 -13.63
N PRO A 61 16.50 -5.38 -14.66
CA PRO A 61 16.38 -6.69 -15.34
C PRO A 61 16.39 -7.91 -14.41
N ASP A 62 17.07 -7.79 -13.27
CA ASP A 62 17.24 -8.85 -12.26
C ASP A 62 16.26 -8.75 -11.09
N THR A 63 15.29 -7.82 -11.12
CA THR A 63 14.25 -7.74 -10.08
C THR A 63 13.31 -8.93 -10.25
N PRO A 64 13.17 -9.81 -9.25
CA PRO A 64 12.18 -10.86 -9.27
C PRO A 64 10.79 -10.27 -9.51
N LYS A 65 10.03 -10.88 -10.43
CA LYS A 65 8.74 -10.34 -10.89
C LYS A 65 7.69 -10.25 -9.78
N ASN A 66 7.86 -11.07 -8.75
CA ASN A 66 7.09 -11.07 -7.51
C ASN A 66 8.10 -11.10 -6.36
N GLU A 67 8.38 -9.96 -5.76
CA GLU A 67 9.12 -9.92 -4.49
C GLU A 67 8.10 -9.70 -3.38
N THR A 68 7.86 -10.73 -2.58
CA THR A 68 7.38 -10.51 -1.21
C THR A 68 8.64 -10.28 -0.38
N ALA A 69 8.88 -9.06 0.07
CA ALA A 69 9.92 -8.83 1.06
C ALA A 69 9.61 -9.72 2.28
N LYS A 70 10.60 -10.38 2.89
CA LYS A 70 10.36 -11.23 4.07
C LYS A 70 9.75 -10.37 5.18
N GLY A 71 8.46 -10.58 5.47
CA GLY A 71 7.70 -9.78 6.43
C GLY A 71 7.11 -8.47 5.88
N GLY A 72 7.12 -8.27 4.55
CA GLY A 72 6.56 -7.09 3.89
C GLY A 72 5.30 -7.38 3.07
N ILE A 73 4.88 -6.37 2.31
CA ILE A 73 3.74 -6.44 1.39
C ILE A 73 4.06 -7.26 0.13
N GLU A 74 3.02 -7.59 -0.64
CA GLU A 74 3.19 -8.17 -1.97
C GLU A 74 3.55 -7.08 -2.99
N VAL A 75 4.68 -7.23 -3.69
CA VAL A 75 5.09 -6.34 -4.77
C VAL A 75 4.99 -7.07 -6.12
N LEU A 76 4.15 -6.55 -7.01
CA LEU A 76 3.91 -7.11 -8.34
C LEU A 76 4.41 -6.14 -9.41
N PHE A 77 5.13 -6.68 -10.40
CA PHE A 77 5.50 -5.93 -11.61
C PHE A 77 4.69 -6.41 -12.81
N SER A 78 4.08 -5.48 -13.54
CA SER A 78 3.37 -5.84 -14.77
C SER A 78 4.33 -6.40 -15.83
N LYS A 79 3.83 -7.31 -16.67
CA LYS A 79 4.62 -7.92 -17.76
C LYS A 79 4.57 -7.01 -18.99
N LYS A 80 5.51 -7.19 -19.93
CA LYS A 80 5.47 -6.51 -21.24
C LYS A 80 4.11 -6.76 -21.91
N GLY A 81 3.39 -5.68 -22.23
CA GLY A 81 2.05 -5.73 -22.83
C GLY A 81 0.90 -5.89 -21.83
N GLN A 82 1.18 -5.81 -20.52
CA GLN A 82 0.18 -5.77 -19.45
C GLN A 82 0.37 -4.47 -18.65
N THR A 83 -0.72 -3.82 -18.24
CA THR A 83 -0.69 -2.63 -17.38
C THR A 83 -0.98 -2.99 -15.92
N ALA A 84 -0.63 -2.08 -15.00
CA ALA A 84 -0.98 -2.19 -13.59
C ALA A 84 -2.49 -2.31 -13.40
N ASP A 85 -3.27 -1.48 -14.11
CA ASP A 85 -4.73 -1.52 -14.19
C ASP A 85 -5.25 -2.95 -14.47
N GLN A 86 -4.76 -3.59 -15.53
CA GLN A 86 -5.16 -4.96 -15.89
C GLN A 86 -4.85 -6.00 -14.80
N ILE A 87 -3.83 -5.76 -13.96
CA ILE A 87 -3.56 -6.63 -12.81
C ILE A 87 -4.56 -6.32 -11.69
N ILE A 88 -4.81 -5.04 -11.39
CA ILE A 88 -5.75 -4.60 -10.36
C ILE A 88 -7.15 -5.11 -10.68
N GLU A 89 -7.67 -4.87 -11.89
CA GLU A 89 -8.97 -5.38 -12.36
C GLU A 89 -9.08 -6.90 -12.22
N ARG A 90 -8.04 -7.64 -12.62
CA ARG A 90 -8.02 -9.10 -12.53
C ARG A 90 -8.07 -9.57 -11.09
N VAL A 91 -7.28 -8.97 -10.20
CA VAL A 91 -7.25 -9.33 -8.78
C VAL A 91 -8.59 -8.95 -8.12
N ALA A 92 -9.14 -7.78 -8.41
CA ALA A 92 -10.45 -7.36 -7.93
C ALA A 92 -11.55 -8.35 -8.34
N HIS A 93 -11.55 -8.78 -9.60
CA HIS A 93 -12.48 -9.78 -10.09
C HIS A 93 -12.34 -11.13 -9.38
N LEU A 94 -11.10 -11.63 -9.21
CA LEU A 94 -10.83 -12.91 -8.56
C LEU A 94 -11.15 -12.89 -7.06
N MET A 95 -11.05 -11.73 -6.41
CA MET A 95 -11.29 -11.58 -4.97
C MET A 95 -12.78 -11.47 -4.61
N LYS A 96 -13.67 -11.23 -5.58
CA LYS A 96 -15.13 -11.09 -5.39
C LYS A 96 -15.76 -12.13 -4.44
N PRO A 97 -15.45 -13.44 -4.51
CA PRO A 97 -16.06 -14.42 -3.62
C PRO A 97 -15.61 -14.31 -2.16
N TYR A 98 -14.47 -13.66 -1.91
CA TYR A 98 -13.84 -13.55 -0.60
C TYR A 98 -14.18 -12.23 0.11
N GLY A 99 -14.41 -11.16 -0.67
CA GLY A 99 -14.85 -9.86 -0.16
C GLY A 99 -14.51 -8.71 -1.09
N GLU A 100 -14.61 -7.49 -0.57
CA GLU A 100 -14.38 -6.26 -1.32
C GLU A 100 -12.88 -5.92 -1.31
N VAL A 101 -12.31 -5.52 -2.46
CA VAL A 101 -10.97 -4.93 -2.48
C VAL A 101 -11.07 -3.40 -2.55
N MET A 102 -10.03 -2.72 -2.09
CA MET A 102 -9.87 -1.28 -2.28
C MET A 102 -8.75 -1.03 -3.28
N ALA A 103 -9.04 -0.45 -4.43
CA ALA A 103 -8.03 0.04 -5.36
C ALA A 103 -7.62 1.47 -4.99
N VAL A 104 -6.32 1.75 -4.95
CA VAL A 104 -5.76 3.09 -4.74
C VAL A 104 -5.15 3.57 -6.05
N THR A 105 -5.84 4.50 -6.70
CA THR A 105 -5.40 5.14 -7.93
C THR A 105 -6.19 6.42 -8.19
N ASN A 106 -5.55 7.37 -8.89
CA ASN A 106 -6.19 8.56 -9.44
C ASN A 106 -6.60 8.42 -10.92
N ASP A 107 -6.37 7.25 -11.56
CA ASP A 107 -6.90 7.00 -12.90
C ASP A 107 -8.42 6.82 -12.84
N PHE A 108 -9.17 7.66 -13.57
CA PHE A 108 -10.63 7.65 -13.53
C PHE A 108 -11.23 6.36 -14.13
N ALA A 109 -10.65 5.88 -15.23
CA ALA A 109 -11.17 4.69 -15.91
C ALA A 109 -10.98 3.44 -15.04
N GLU A 110 -9.81 3.30 -14.41
CA GLU A 110 -9.54 2.18 -13.49
C GLU A 110 -10.50 2.21 -12.29
N ARG A 111 -10.76 3.39 -11.72
CA ARG A 111 -11.72 3.54 -10.62
C ARG A 111 -13.12 3.08 -11.01
N GLU A 112 -13.61 3.51 -12.17
CA GLU A 112 -14.93 3.08 -12.67
C GLU A 112 -14.97 1.56 -12.88
N THR A 113 -13.93 0.97 -13.47
CA THR A 113 -13.86 -0.48 -13.68
C THR A 113 -13.89 -1.23 -12.37
N VAL A 114 -13.04 -0.88 -11.40
CA VAL A 114 -12.99 -1.54 -10.08
C VAL A 114 -14.34 -1.43 -9.34
N ILE A 115 -14.98 -0.26 -9.40
CA ILE A 115 -16.30 -0.06 -8.80
C ILE A 115 -17.36 -0.93 -9.49
N SER A 116 -17.34 -1.04 -10.82
CA SER A 116 -18.24 -1.93 -11.57
C SER A 116 -18.04 -3.41 -11.21
N LEU A 117 -16.84 -3.78 -10.74
CA LEU A 117 -16.52 -5.08 -10.21
C LEU A 117 -16.93 -5.27 -8.74
N GLY A 118 -17.75 -4.38 -8.16
CA GLY A 118 -18.24 -4.50 -6.78
C GLY A 118 -17.15 -4.31 -5.72
N SER A 119 -16.08 -3.61 -6.09
CA SER A 119 -14.99 -3.20 -5.19
C SER A 119 -15.05 -1.69 -4.96
N VAL A 120 -14.18 -1.15 -4.10
CA VAL A 120 -14.13 0.29 -3.83
C VAL A 120 -12.85 0.90 -4.37
N ALA A 121 -12.89 2.20 -4.68
CA ALA A 121 -11.71 2.92 -5.14
C ALA A 121 -11.44 4.15 -4.25
N CYS A 122 -10.18 4.35 -3.87
CA CYS A 122 -9.69 5.43 -3.03
C CYS A 122 -8.71 6.30 -3.80
N SER A 123 -8.78 7.63 -3.67
CA SER A 123 -7.79 8.52 -4.29
C SER A 123 -6.44 8.39 -3.58
N CYS A 124 -5.37 8.73 -4.28
CA CYS A 124 -4.02 8.65 -3.71
C CYS A 124 -3.90 9.58 -2.49
N GLU A 125 -4.38 10.82 -2.59
CA GLU A 125 -4.32 11.81 -1.51
C GLU A 125 -5.06 11.34 -0.26
N ASN A 126 -6.28 10.83 -0.44
CA ASN A 126 -7.07 10.32 0.69
C ASN A 126 -6.40 9.10 1.32
N PHE A 127 -5.81 8.22 0.52
CA PHE A 127 -5.08 7.07 1.03
C PHE A 127 -3.82 7.48 1.81
N VAL A 128 -3.06 8.48 1.34
CA VAL A 128 -1.92 9.03 2.07
C VAL A 128 -2.34 9.59 3.44
N GLN A 129 -3.48 10.28 3.51
CA GLN A 129 -4.04 10.77 4.78
C GLN A 129 -4.41 9.61 5.72
N ILE A 130 -5.15 8.62 5.22
CA ILE A 130 -5.54 7.42 5.99
C ILE A 130 -4.30 6.70 6.54
N MET A 131 -3.24 6.57 5.74
CA MET A 131 -1.99 5.96 6.18
C MET A 131 -1.34 6.76 7.31
N GLY A 132 -1.27 8.08 7.18
CA GLY A 132 -0.72 8.97 8.19
C GLY A 132 -1.45 8.86 9.53
N ASP A 133 -2.78 8.88 9.50
CA ASP A 133 -3.62 8.78 10.70
C ASP A 133 -3.47 7.41 11.37
N THR A 134 -3.55 6.33 10.58
CA THR A 134 -3.45 4.94 11.09
C THR A 134 -2.10 4.66 11.76
N VAL A 135 -1.00 5.12 11.14
CA VAL A 135 0.35 4.94 11.70
C VAL A 135 0.54 5.83 12.93
N GLY A 136 -0.01 7.05 12.93
CA GLY A 136 0.04 7.96 14.06
C GLY A 136 -0.68 7.41 15.30
N ASP A 137 -1.88 6.86 15.12
CA ASP A 137 -2.69 6.27 16.19
C ASP A 137 -1.96 5.10 16.87
N MET A 138 -1.40 4.18 16.08
CA MET A 138 -0.66 3.04 16.63
C MET A 138 0.58 3.50 17.43
N GLN A 139 1.33 4.49 16.93
CA GLN A 139 2.48 5.05 17.65
C GLN A 139 2.07 5.71 18.97
N GLY A 140 0.94 6.44 18.98
CA GLY A 140 0.35 7.03 20.17
C GLY A 140 0.00 5.99 21.24
N ASP A 141 -0.66 4.92 20.83
CA ASP A 141 -1.07 3.82 21.72
C ASP A 141 0.12 3.06 22.31
N MET A 142 1.13 2.78 21.49
CA MET A 142 2.38 2.15 21.94
C MET A 142 3.11 3.05 22.95
N ALA A 143 3.23 4.35 22.68
CA ALA A 143 3.88 5.30 23.59
C ALA A 143 3.11 5.42 24.93
N ALA A 144 1.78 5.42 24.88
CA ALA A 144 0.93 5.46 26.06
C ALA A 144 1.09 4.20 26.93
N ARG A 145 1.15 3.01 26.31
CA ARG A 145 1.43 1.73 26.99
C ARG A 145 2.81 1.73 27.65
N ASN A 146 3.86 2.08 26.90
CA ASN A 146 5.23 2.14 27.43
C ASN A 146 5.34 3.10 28.63
N LYS A 147 4.65 4.25 28.60
CA LYS A 147 4.63 5.21 29.72
C LYS A 147 3.95 4.65 30.97
N ARG A 148 2.89 3.83 30.82
CA ARG A 148 2.19 3.18 31.94
C ARG A 148 3.06 2.11 32.59
N GLU A 149 3.71 1.27 31.79
CA GLU A 149 4.61 0.22 32.29
C GLU A 149 5.83 0.80 33.01
N ARG A 150 6.43 1.86 32.45
CA ARG A 150 7.58 2.54 33.08
C ARG A 150 7.23 3.23 34.40
N LYS A 151 5.99 3.70 34.57
CA LYS A 151 5.49 4.25 35.85
C LYS A 151 5.16 3.14 36.86
N GLY A 152 4.70 1.98 36.42
CA GLY A 152 4.49 0.81 37.26
C GLY A 152 5.81 0.28 37.84
N PHE A 153 6.85 0.19 37.02
CA PHE A 153 8.17 -0.29 37.45
C PHE A 153 8.82 0.61 38.52
N LYS A 154 8.66 1.93 38.42
CA LYS A 154 9.20 2.88 39.41
C LYS A 154 8.47 2.91 40.77
N ARG A 155 7.32 2.27 40.90
CA ARG A 155 6.53 2.23 42.14
C ARG A 155 6.68 0.92 42.92
N GLY A 156 7.37 -0.08 42.36
CA GLY A 156 7.56 -1.39 42.97
C GLY A 156 9.01 -1.70 43.37
N GLY A 157 9.89 -0.70 43.39
CA GLY A 157 11.30 -0.82 43.81
C GLY A 157 11.60 0.06 45.01
#